data_AF-A0A2J7RAD5-F1
#
_entry.id   AF-A0A2J7RAD5-F1
#
_cell.length_a   1.000
_cell.length_b   1.000
_cell.length_c   1.000
_cell.angle_alpha   90.00
_cell.angle_beta   90.00
_cell.angle_gamma   90.00
#
_symmetry.space_group_name_H-M   'P 1'
#
loop_
_entity.id
_entity.type
_entity.pdbx_description
1 polymer ?
#
loop_
_entity_poly.entity_id
_entity_poly.type
_entity_poly.pdbx_seq_one_letter_code
_entity_poly.pdbx_strand_id
1 'polypeptide(L)'
;MHLSPAFLCPPSITPNEAVVQGFTFPPEAGYPLDPVLGPKYFMMETHYNNPAQDVDIRDTSGIRVYYTESLRRHDAGVLSVGMDPNWRHIIPPGQPEVVSEGHCISACTQQTVPHRGIKVFAVILHTHLIGHKVRLRHLRRGEELPFVSVDDNYDYNHQVYRRLKKPVTVYPGDHLIAQCVYNSEGRTTITLGGLTTREEMCLVFAMYYPRIDLSLCHSLPSLPSVLHSLGIQELWPGSNPVRIKSPPELADMTLESRLVTYDWENHFRSFQEATRKGSFKPLCWMTKPTIVPVSGDYVFPANQIFFGKLR
;
A
#
# COMPACT_ATOMS: atom_id res chain seq x y z
N MET A 1 -8.81 -0.81 -15.72
CA MET A 1 -8.17 0.46 -16.10
C MET A 1 -7.20 0.79 -14.96
N HIS A 2 -5.92 0.42 -15.08
CA HIS A 2 -4.95 0.69 -14.01
C HIS A 2 -4.18 1.95 -14.37
N LEU A 3 -4.59 3.05 -13.76
CA LEU A 3 -3.94 4.35 -13.92
C LEU A 3 -2.62 4.27 -13.16
N SER A 4 -1.50 4.49 -13.86
CA SER A 4 -0.26 4.82 -13.16
C SER A 4 -0.47 6.18 -12.50
N PRO A 5 -0.39 6.30 -11.17
CA PRO A 5 -0.56 7.59 -10.50
C PRO A 5 0.62 8.48 -10.88
N ALA A 6 0.47 9.28 -11.93
CA ALA A 6 1.47 10.28 -12.33
C ALA A 6 1.57 11.39 -11.26
N PHE A 7 0.42 11.74 -10.69
CA PHE A 7 0.25 12.78 -9.68
C PHE A 7 -0.81 12.31 -8.69
N LEU A 8 -0.40 11.98 -7.47
CA LEU A 8 -1.34 11.81 -6.36
C LEU A 8 -1.37 13.13 -5.63
N CYS A 9 -2.44 13.88 -5.82
CA CYS A 9 -2.72 15.04 -4.98
C CYS A 9 -3.52 14.53 -3.77
N PRO A 10 -2.91 14.47 -2.58
CA PRO A 10 -3.60 13.99 -1.40
C PRO A 10 -4.84 14.84 -1.08
N PRO A 11 -5.92 14.20 -0.59
CA PRO A 11 -7.20 14.87 -0.34
C PRO A 11 -7.16 15.56 1.02
N SER A 12 -6.56 16.74 1.08
CA SER A 12 -6.55 17.55 2.30
C SER A 12 -6.88 18.99 1.94
N ILE A 13 -8.16 19.23 1.65
CA ILE A 13 -8.77 20.56 1.75
C ILE A 13 -9.85 20.41 2.82
N THR A 14 -9.47 20.51 4.08
CA THR A 14 -10.45 20.80 5.13
C THR A 14 -10.65 22.32 5.18
N PRO A 15 -11.83 22.83 5.60
CA PRO A 15 -12.11 24.27 5.62
C PRO A 15 -11.13 25.10 6.47
N ASN A 16 -10.37 24.48 7.38
CA ASN A 16 -9.56 25.16 8.39
C ASN A 16 -8.07 24.77 8.41
N GLU A 17 -7.56 23.91 7.52
CA GLU A 17 -6.13 23.54 7.54
C GLU A 17 -5.47 23.52 6.15
N ALA A 18 -4.27 24.12 6.14
CA ALA A 18 -3.22 24.25 5.13
C ALA A 18 -3.55 23.91 3.66
N VAL A 19 -3.43 24.93 2.82
CA VAL A 19 -3.09 24.79 1.39
C VAL A 19 -1.97 23.75 1.26
N VAL A 20 -2.23 22.65 0.55
CA VAL A 20 -1.18 21.70 0.16
C VAL A 20 -0.11 22.50 -0.60
N GLN A 21 1.07 22.65 -0.01
CA GLN A 21 2.21 23.26 -0.70
C GLN A 21 2.49 22.42 -1.96
N GLY A 22 2.54 23.07 -3.12
CA GLY A 22 2.85 22.40 -4.38
C GLY A 22 4.18 21.64 -4.28
N PHE A 23 4.29 20.53 -5.00
CA PHE A 23 5.51 19.72 -5.02
C PHE A 23 6.39 20.10 -6.22
N THR A 24 7.68 20.36 -5.95
CA THR A 24 8.68 20.62 -6.98
C THR A 24 9.62 19.43 -7.13
N PHE A 25 9.74 18.91 -8.36
CA PHE A 25 10.66 17.83 -8.68
C PHE A 25 12.13 18.25 -8.51
N PRO A 26 13.04 17.31 -8.22
CA PRO A 26 14.46 17.61 -8.07
C PRO A 26 15.08 18.02 -9.42
N PRO A 27 16.18 18.82 -9.45
CA PRO A 27 16.81 19.27 -10.69
C PRO A 27 17.22 18.14 -11.66
N GLU A 28 17.47 16.95 -11.14
CA GLU A 28 17.91 15.76 -11.86
C GLU A 28 16.78 15.09 -12.66
N ALA A 29 15.51 15.29 -12.30
CA ALA A 29 14.41 14.52 -12.86
C ALA A 29 13.12 15.33 -13.08
N GLY A 30 12.32 14.89 -14.05
CA GLY A 30 10.98 15.42 -14.31
C GLY A 30 10.05 14.30 -14.76
N TYR A 31 8.73 14.46 -14.60
CA TYR A 31 7.78 13.49 -15.14
C TYR A 31 7.61 13.74 -16.65
N PRO A 32 7.91 12.77 -17.53
CA PRO A 32 7.90 13.00 -18.96
C PRO A 32 6.48 13.15 -19.50
N LEU A 33 6.25 14.22 -20.26
CA LEU A 33 5.04 14.49 -21.04
C LEU A 33 5.40 14.39 -22.53
N ASP A 34 5.53 13.17 -23.03
CA ASP A 34 5.88 12.91 -24.43
C ASP A 34 4.61 12.99 -25.32
N PRO A 35 4.53 13.94 -26.28
CA PRO A 35 3.34 14.10 -27.12
C PRO A 35 3.17 12.99 -28.18
N VAL A 36 4.22 12.21 -28.47
CA VAL A 36 4.23 11.17 -29.50
C VAL A 36 4.06 9.78 -28.89
N LEU A 37 4.84 9.46 -27.87
CA LEU A 37 4.88 8.13 -27.24
C LEU A 37 4.29 8.12 -25.82
N GLY A 38 4.02 9.28 -25.22
CA GLY A 38 3.55 9.44 -23.86
C GLY A 38 2.02 9.54 -23.71
N PRO A 39 1.53 9.81 -22.50
CA PRO A 39 0.11 9.96 -22.24
C PRO A 39 -0.45 11.19 -22.97
N LYS A 40 -1.53 10.98 -23.74
CA LYS A 40 -2.20 12.04 -24.52
C LYS A 40 -3.21 12.86 -23.74
N TYR A 41 -3.66 12.34 -22.60
CA TYR A 41 -4.71 12.93 -21.78
C TYR A 41 -4.30 12.92 -20.32
N PHE A 42 -4.72 13.94 -19.59
CA PHE A 42 -4.75 13.92 -18.14
C PHE A 42 -6.12 13.43 -17.70
N MET A 43 -6.13 12.46 -16.79
CA MET A 43 -7.34 12.07 -16.08
C MET A 43 -7.21 12.56 -14.65
N MET A 44 -8.16 13.41 -14.23
CA MET A 44 -8.26 13.86 -12.85
C MET A 44 -9.35 13.04 -12.18
N GLU A 45 -8.99 12.37 -11.09
CA GLU A 45 -9.91 11.66 -10.23
C GLU A 45 -10.02 12.43 -8.91
N THR A 46 -11.21 12.92 -8.60
CA THR A 46 -11.49 13.66 -7.37
C THR A 46 -12.29 12.79 -6.42
N HIS A 47 -11.80 12.62 -5.20
CA HIS A 47 -12.47 11.84 -4.17
C HIS A 47 -13.31 12.75 -3.27
N TYR A 48 -14.64 12.71 -3.43
CA TYR A 48 -15.57 13.49 -2.61
C TYR A 48 -16.06 12.67 -1.42
N ASN A 49 -15.91 13.20 -0.21
CA ASN A 49 -16.57 12.70 0.99
C ASN A 49 -17.66 13.69 1.40
N ASN A 50 -18.93 13.36 1.17
CA ASN A 50 -20.09 14.19 1.51
C ASN A 50 -20.95 13.51 2.60
N PRO A 51 -20.49 13.46 3.87
CA PRO A 51 -21.22 12.77 4.94
C PRO A 51 -22.52 13.49 5.33
N ALA A 52 -22.58 14.82 5.16
CA ALA A 52 -23.77 15.63 5.46
C ALA A 52 -24.87 15.51 4.40
N GLN A 53 -24.57 14.86 3.27
CA GLN A 53 -25.47 14.75 2.12
C GLN A 53 -25.93 16.11 1.60
N ASP A 54 -25.04 17.10 1.67
CA ASP A 54 -25.31 18.44 1.18
C ASP A 54 -25.71 18.39 -0.30
N VAL A 55 -26.78 19.11 -0.62
CA VAL A 55 -27.31 19.24 -1.98
C VAL A 55 -26.83 20.54 -2.61
N ASP A 56 -26.85 20.61 -3.94
CA ASP A 56 -26.52 21.81 -4.72
C ASP A 56 -25.08 22.36 -4.56
N ILE A 57 -24.12 21.52 -4.15
CA ILE A 57 -22.69 21.87 -4.16
C ILE A 57 -22.17 21.94 -5.59
N ARG A 58 -21.47 23.04 -5.92
CA ARG A 58 -20.65 23.16 -7.13
C ARG A 58 -19.19 23.27 -6.73
N ASP A 59 -18.37 22.33 -7.22
CA ASP A 59 -16.93 22.34 -7.05
C ASP A 59 -16.23 22.61 -8.38
N THR A 60 -15.18 23.43 -8.34
CA THR A 60 -14.28 23.71 -9.47
C THR A 60 -12.82 23.49 -9.09
N SER A 61 -12.57 22.53 -8.18
CA SER A 61 -11.24 22.17 -7.74
C SER A 61 -10.42 21.51 -8.86
N GLY A 62 -9.10 21.63 -8.78
CA GLY A 62 -8.22 21.03 -9.76
C GLY A 62 -6.74 21.15 -9.40
N ILE A 63 -5.89 20.71 -10.33
CA ILE A 63 -4.44 20.68 -10.17
C ILE A 63 -3.80 21.68 -11.13
N ARG A 64 -2.87 22.51 -10.62
CA ARG A 64 -2.01 23.34 -11.45
C ARG A 64 -0.70 22.62 -11.74
N VAL A 65 -0.43 22.35 -13.02
CA VAL A 65 0.81 21.71 -13.47
C VAL A 65 1.76 22.74 -14.05
N TYR A 66 2.98 22.78 -13.53
CA TYR A 66 4.08 23.58 -14.09
C TYR A 66 5.01 22.64 -14.87
N TYR A 67 5.34 22.99 -16.11
CA TYR A 67 6.16 22.16 -17.00
C TYR A 67 7.23 22.99 -17.73
N THR A 68 8.16 22.30 -18.39
CA THR A 68 9.22 22.90 -19.20
C THR A 68 9.46 22.04 -20.45
N GLU A 69 9.85 22.67 -21.55
CA GLU A 69 10.25 21.99 -22.79
C GLU A 69 11.66 21.40 -22.70
N SER A 70 12.49 21.88 -21.76
CA SER A 70 13.84 21.38 -21.55
C SER A 70 13.82 20.09 -20.72
N LEU A 71 14.13 18.96 -21.36
CA LEU A 71 14.19 17.66 -20.69
C LEU A 71 15.21 17.66 -19.54
N ARG A 72 14.81 17.06 -18.42
CA ARG A 72 15.71 16.77 -17.31
C ARG A 72 16.56 15.55 -17.64
N ARG A 73 17.62 15.32 -16.86
CA ARG A 73 18.54 14.19 -17.07
C ARG A 73 17.85 12.84 -16.97
N HIS A 74 16.85 12.72 -16.11
CA HIS A 74 16.13 11.48 -15.88
C HIS A 74 14.62 11.67 -15.91
N ASP A 75 13.92 10.68 -16.47
CA ASP A 75 12.48 10.56 -16.29
C ASP A 75 12.19 10.09 -14.87
N ALA A 76 11.25 10.77 -14.21
CA ALA A 76 10.72 10.35 -12.93
C ALA A 76 9.57 9.35 -13.12
N GLY A 77 9.42 8.46 -12.14
CA GLY A 77 8.30 7.55 -12.00
C GLY A 77 7.72 7.58 -10.60
N VAL A 78 6.55 6.96 -10.45
CA VAL A 78 5.89 6.73 -9.15
C VAL A 78 5.71 5.23 -8.99
N LEU A 79 6.20 4.69 -7.89
CA LEU A 79 6.07 3.28 -7.51
C LEU A 79 5.15 3.20 -6.30
N SER A 80 4.01 2.54 -6.43
CA SER A 80 3.16 2.22 -5.30
C SER A 80 3.65 0.92 -4.65
N VAL A 81 4.03 0.99 -3.38
CA VAL A 81 4.40 -0.15 -2.53
C VAL A 81 3.37 -0.26 -1.43
N GLY A 82 2.81 -1.44 -1.20
CA GLY A 82 1.67 -1.51 -0.30
C GLY A 82 0.98 -2.85 -0.21
N MET A 83 -0.08 -2.86 0.58
CA MET A 83 -1.09 -3.91 0.53
C MET A 83 -2.10 -3.58 -0.56
N ASP A 84 -2.45 -4.58 -1.35
CA ASP A 84 -3.55 -4.44 -2.31
C ASP A 84 -4.87 -4.18 -1.54
N PRO A 85 -5.63 -3.11 -1.86
CA PRO A 85 -6.87 -2.79 -1.17
C PRO A 85 -7.98 -3.81 -1.45
N ASN A 86 -8.00 -4.90 -0.67
CA ASN A 86 -8.98 -5.97 -0.79
C ASN A 86 -9.35 -6.56 0.58
N TRP A 87 -10.44 -7.34 0.58
CA TRP A 87 -11.03 -7.94 1.79
C TRP A 87 -10.09 -8.84 2.62
N ARG A 88 -8.98 -9.33 2.05
CA ARG A 88 -7.99 -10.16 2.78
C ARG A 88 -7.10 -9.33 3.69
N HIS A 89 -7.06 -8.02 3.52
CA HIS A 89 -6.50 -7.11 4.51
C HIS A 89 -7.57 -6.88 5.58
N ILE A 90 -7.42 -7.57 6.71
CA ILE A 90 -8.39 -7.51 7.82
C ILE A 90 -7.74 -6.79 8.99
N ILE A 91 -8.42 -5.78 9.50
CA ILE A 91 -8.07 -5.03 10.71
C ILE A 91 -9.12 -5.35 11.78
N PRO A 92 -8.75 -6.11 12.82
CA PRO A 92 -9.65 -6.47 13.91
C PRO A 92 -10.15 -5.24 14.69
N PRO A 93 -11.39 -5.23 15.21
CA PRO A 93 -11.91 -4.17 16.06
C PRO A 93 -11.27 -4.19 17.46
N GLY A 94 -11.34 -3.05 18.15
CA GLY A 94 -10.99 -2.94 19.57
C GLY A 94 -9.50 -3.05 19.89
N GLN A 95 -8.61 -2.94 18.89
CA GLN A 95 -7.17 -3.15 19.10
C GLN A 95 -6.41 -1.80 19.12
N PRO A 96 -5.51 -1.58 20.10
CA PRO A 96 -4.70 -0.36 20.16
C PRO A 96 -3.68 -0.28 19.02
N GLU A 97 -3.12 -1.41 18.62
CA GLU A 97 -2.15 -1.49 17.51
C GLU A 97 -2.40 -2.74 16.67
N VAL A 98 -2.82 -2.55 15.43
CA VAL A 98 -2.85 -3.59 14.39
C VAL A 98 -1.80 -3.27 13.35
N VAL A 99 -0.90 -4.21 13.07
CA VAL A 99 0.18 -4.03 12.09
C VAL A 99 -0.19 -4.75 10.80
N SER A 100 -0.10 -4.04 9.67
CA SER A 100 -0.25 -4.65 8.35
C SER A 100 0.97 -4.34 7.48
N GLU A 101 1.41 -5.34 6.70
CA GLU A 101 2.65 -5.29 5.93
C GLU A 101 2.38 -5.66 4.47
N GLY A 102 2.65 -4.71 3.58
CA GLY A 102 2.59 -4.87 2.13
C GLY A 102 4.00 -4.99 1.54
N HIS A 103 4.23 -6.02 0.73
CA HIS A 103 5.55 -6.43 0.28
C HIS A 103 5.75 -6.22 -1.21
N CYS A 104 6.76 -5.43 -1.56
CA CYS A 104 7.38 -5.45 -2.87
C CYS A 104 8.60 -6.39 -2.83
N ILE A 105 8.40 -7.63 -3.28
CA ILE A 105 9.40 -8.68 -3.13
C ILE A 105 10.62 -8.48 -4.03
N SER A 106 11.76 -9.04 -3.60
CA SER A 106 13.03 -9.03 -4.35
C SER A 106 12.89 -9.48 -5.80
N ALA A 107 12.04 -10.45 -6.11
CA ALA A 107 11.85 -10.92 -7.49
C ALA A 107 11.33 -9.81 -8.42
N CYS A 108 10.46 -8.93 -7.91
CA CYS A 108 9.86 -7.86 -8.71
C CYS A 108 10.86 -6.74 -8.98
N THR A 109 11.65 -6.34 -7.98
CA THR A 109 12.73 -5.37 -8.17
C THR A 109 13.87 -5.95 -9.01
N GLN A 110 14.20 -7.24 -8.84
CA GLN A 110 15.27 -7.92 -9.58
C GLN A 110 15.05 -7.88 -11.09
N GLN A 111 13.80 -7.94 -11.54
CA GLN A 111 13.44 -7.98 -12.95
C GLN A 111 13.28 -6.58 -13.57
N THR A 112 12.92 -5.57 -12.78
CA THR A 112 12.47 -4.27 -13.30
C THR A 112 13.43 -3.13 -12.99
N VAL A 113 14.19 -3.22 -11.90
CA VAL A 113 15.18 -2.21 -11.52
C VAL A 113 16.45 -2.43 -12.36
N PRO A 114 17.07 -1.38 -12.91
CA PRO A 114 18.33 -1.51 -13.64
C PRO A 114 19.50 -1.78 -12.69
N HIS A 115 20.62 -2.33 -13.20
CA HIS A 115 21.82 -2.60 -12.40
C HIS A 115 22.35 -1.40 -11.60
N ARG A 116 22.17 -0.17 -12.13
CA ARG A 116 22.58 1.07 -11.45
C ARG A 116 21.59 1.54 -10.37
N GLY A 117 20.47 0.85 -10.22
CA GLY A 117 19.40 1.17 -9.26
C GLY A 117 18.51 2.33 -9.69
N ILE A 118 17.46 2.53 -8.90
CA ILE A 118 16.61 3.72 -8.92
C ILE A 118 16.84 4.53 -7.63
N LYS A 119 16.69 5.83 -7.70
CA LYS A 119 16.81 6.78 -6.58
C LYS A 119 15.42 7.28 -6.20
N VAL A 120 14.93 6.82 -5.06
CA VAL A 120 13.72 7.35 -4.43
C VAL A 120 14.06 8.70 -3.81
N PHE A 121 13.33 9.75 -4.17
CA PHE A 121 13.62 11.12 -3.72
C PHE A 121 12.47 11.76 -2.94
N ALA A 122 11.25 11.24 -3.04
CA ALA A 122 10.12 11.66 -2.23
C ALA A 122 9.13 10.52 -2.04
N VAL A 123 8.29 10.61 -1.02
CA VAL A 123 7.22 9.64 -0.76
C VAL A 123 5.91 10.33 -0.35
N ILE A 124 4.78 9.70 -0.62
CA ILE A 124 3.51 9.93 0.08
C ILE A 124 3.16 8.68 0.87
N LEU A 125 2.73 8.85 2.10
CA LEU A 125 2.21 7.80 2.97
C LEU A 125 0.68 7.88 2.98
N HIS A 126 0.00 6.76 2.81
CA HIS A 126 -1.45 6.73 2.64
C HIS A 126 -2.11 5.59 3.43
N THR A 127 -3.02 5.99 4.31
CA THR A 127 -4.06 5.15 4.93
C THR A 127 -5.38 5.90 4.89
N HIS A 128 -6.46 5.26 5.35
CA HIS A 128 -7.69 5.95 5.72
C HIS A 128 -7.66 6.32 7.22
N LEU A 129 -8.83 6.40 7.84
CA LEU A 129 -9.11 7.11 9.09
C LEU A 129 -8.38 6.57 10.32
N ILE A 130 -8.07 5.27 10.38
CA ILE A 130 -7.55 4.63 11.59
C ILE A 130 -6.05 4.35 11.55
N GLY A 131 -5.37 4.69 10.47
CA GLY A 131 -3.91 4.59 10.37
C GLY A 131 -3.21 5.74 11.11
N HIS A 132 -2.20 5.41 11.92
CA HIS A 132 -1.48 6.41 12.73
C HIS A 132 0.06 6.24 12.72
N LYS A 133 0.59 5.16 12.14
CA LYS A 133 2.03 5.05 11.81
C LYS A 133 2.20 4.43 10.44
N VAL A 134 3.11 4.96 9.63
CA VAL A 134 3.43 4.40 8.31
C VAL A 134 4.94 4.43 8.08
N ARG A 135 5.49 3.31 7.64
CA ARG A 135 6.92 3.15 7.36
C ARG A 135 7.14 2.50 6.01
N LEU A 136 8.16 2.96 5.29
CA LEU A 136 8.70 2.28 4.12
C LEU A 136 10.05 1.66 4.48
N ARG A 137 10.02 0.37 4.79
CA ARG A 137 11.20 -0.43 5.15
C ARG A 137 11.91 -0.88 3.87
N HIS A 138 13.22 -1.02 3.96
CA HIS A 138 14.07 -1.41 2.84
C HIS A 138 15.01 -2.52 3.28
N LEU A 139 14.98 -3.64 2.57
CA LEU A 139 15.85 -4.76 2.83
C LEU A 139 16.70 -5.07 1.61
N ARG A 140 17.93 -5.49 1.86
CA ARG A 140 18.89 -5.90 0.85
C ARG A 140 19.58 -7.17 1.31
N ARG A 141 19.45 -8.25 0.54
CA ARG A 141 20.07 -9.55 0.84
C ARG A 141 19.75 -10.06 2.25
N GLY A 142 18.51 -9.87 2.70
CA GLY A 142 18.02 -10.27 4.02
C GLY A 142 18.26 -9.26 5.14
N GLU A 143 19.16 -8.28 4.96
CA GLU A 143 19.44 -7.26 5.97
C GLU A 143 18.52 -6.05 5.82
N GLU A 144 18.00 -5.55 6.94
CA GLU A 144 17.22 -4.32 6.98
C GLU A 144 18.15 -3.10 6.96
N LEU A 145 18.00 -2.28 5.92
CA LEU A 145 18.65 -0.99 5.78
C LEU A 145 17.85 0.10 6.51
N PRO A 146 18.40 1.31 6.68
CA PRO A 146 17.63 2.44 7.21
C PRO A 146 16.32 2.63 6.43
N PHE A 147 15.24 2.91 7.16
CA PHE A 147 13.94 3.13 6.55
C PHE A 147 14.01 4.24 5.50
N VAL A 148 13.37 4.01 4.36
CA VAL A 148 13.27 5.02 3.29
C VAL A 148 12.45 6.20 3.79
N SER A 149 11.38 5.90 4.55
CA SER A 149 10.54 6.88 5.22
C SER A 149 9.95 6.27 6.48
N VAL A 150 9.79 7.10 7.50
CA VAL A 150 9.16 6.74 8.77
C VAL A 150 8.27 7.91 9.21
N ASP A 151 7.05 7.59 9.60
CA ASP A 151 6.18 8.50 10.31
C ASP A 151 5.46 7.74 11.42
N ASP A 152 5.87 8.00 12.66
CA ASP A 152 5.29 7.39 13.85
C ASP A 152 4.15 8.24 14.45
N ASN A 153 3.89 9.42 13.87
CA ASN A 153 2.79 10.32 14.23
C ASN A 153 1.97 10.67 12.98
N TYR A 154 1.72 9.67 12.15
CA TYR A 154 1.02 9.86 10.89
C TYR A 154 -0.42 10.28 11.16
N ASP A 155 -0.91 11.24 10.38
CA ASP A 155 -2.31 11.67 10.37
C ASP A 155 -2.82 11.60 8.94
N TYR A 156 -3.92 10.86 8.72
CA TYR A 156 -4.54 10.70 7.42
C TYR A 156 -5.06 12.03 6.85
N ASN A 157 -5.30 13.04 7.68
CA ASN A 157 -5.66 14.38 7.22
C ASN A 157 -4.46 15.14 6.64
N HIS A 158 -3.23 14.70 6.93
CA HIS A 158 -1.97 15.35 6.57
C HIS A 158 -1.12 14.50 5.63
N GLN A 159 -1.70 14.15 4.49
CA GLN A 159 -1.01 13.42 3.44
C GLN A 159 -0.32 14.44 2.54
N VAL A 160 1.00 14.46 2.48
CA VAL A 160 1.76 15.39 1.62
C VAL A 160 2.96 14.68 1.02
N TYR A 161 3.43 15.17 -0.12
CA TYR A 161 4.72 14.72 -0.67
C TYR A 161 5.86 15.12 0.27
N ARG A 162 6.54 14.13 0.83
CA ARG A 162 7.70 14.33 1.69
C ARG A 162 8.97 14.07 0.92
N ARG A 163 9.74 15.13 0.68
CA ARG A 163 11.06 15.01 0.06
C ARG A 163 12.04 14.36 1.03
N LEU A 164 12.74 13.33 0.58
CA LEU A 164 13.78 12.69 1.37
C LEU A 164 14.99 13.62 1.48
N LYS A 165 15.59 13.71 2.68
CA LYS A 165 16.81 14.51 2.90
C LYS A 165 17.95 14.09 1.97
N LYS A 166 18.04 12.80 1.68
CA LYS A 166 18.96 12.20 0.71
C LYS A 166 18.19 11.16 -0.09
N PRO A 167 18.30 11.15 -1.44
CA PRO A 167 17.69 10.10 -2.22
C PRO A 167 18.22 8.71 -1.83
N VAL A 168 17.33 7.74 -1.68
CA VAL A 168 17.66 6.36 -1.32
C VAL A 168 17.75 5.51 -2.58
N THR A 169 18.85 4.78 -2.77
CA THR A 169 19.03 3.90 -3.93
C THR A 169 18.47 2.50 -3.66
N VAL A 170 17.50 2.10 -4.46
CA VAL A 170 16.98 0.72 -4.53
C VAL A 170 17.65 0.01 -5.70
N TYR A 171 18.26 -1.15 -5.45
CA TYR A 171 18.93 -1.99 -6.44
C TYR A 171 18.08 -3.21 -6.82
N PRO A 172 18.41 -3.89 -7.92
CA PRO A 172 17.77 -5.15 -8.27
C PRO A 172 17.94 -6.17 -7.14
N GLY A 173 16.86 -6.85 -6.77
CA GLY A 173 16.85 -7.86 -5.70
C GLY A 173 16.59 -7.29 -4.31
N ASP A 174 16.46 -5.96 -4.16
CA ASP A 174 16.02 -5.36 -2.90
C ASP A 174 14.53 -5.63 -2.64
N HIS A 175 14.15 -5.72 -1.36
CA HIS A 175 12.77 -5.89 -0.93
C HIS A 175 12.31 -4.60 -0.24
N LEU A 176 11.12 -4.10 -0.59
CA LEU A 176 10.50 -2.97 0.10
C LEU A 176 9.24 -3.41 0.85
N ILE A 177 9.02 -2.89 2.05
CA ILE A 177 7.83 -3.19 2.85
C ILE A 177 7.16 -1.90 3.27
N ALA A 178 5.92 -1.69 2.83
CA ALA A 178 5.04 -0.70 3.42
C ALA A 178 4.42 -1.30 4.69
N GLN A 179 4.75 -0.73 5.85
CA GLN A 179 4.21 -1.14 7.14
C GLN A 179 3.28 -0.05 7.64
N CYS A 180 2.03 -0.39 7.93
CA CYS A 180 1.05 0.51 8.50
C CYS A 180 0.61 -0.01 9.88
N VAL A 181 0.43 0.90 10.82
CA VAL A 181 -0.10 0.61 12.16
C VAL A 181 -1.41 1.37 12.34
N TYR A 182 -2.44 0.62 12.71
CA TYR A 182 -3.80 1.11 12.89
C TYR A 182 -4.20 1.10 14.37
N ASN A 183 -4.99 2.08 14.79
CA ASN A 183 -5.69 2.08 16.06
C ASN A 183 -7.18 1.83 15.78
N SER A 184 -7.67 0.65 16.16
CA SER A 184 -9.05 0.24 15.95
C SER A 184 -9.86 0.19 17.25
N GLU A 185 -9.40 0.80 18.34
CA GLU A 185 -10.10 0.82 19.64
C GLU A 185 -11.52 1.40 19.52
N GLY A 186 -11.69 2.42 18.66
CA GLY A 186 -12.98 3.03 18.39
C GLY A 186 -13.89 2.26 17.42
N ARG A 187 -13.45 1.11 16.87
CA ARG A 187 -14.23 0.30 15.93
C ARG A 187 -14.90 -0.86 16.65
N THR A 188 -16.21 -1.03 16.45
CA THR A 188 -17.00 -2.15 16.98
C THR A 188 -17.09 -3.34 16.04
N THR A 189 -16.79 -3.14 14.75
CA THR A 189 -16.78 -4.17 13.72
C THR A 189 -15.42 -4.22 13.04
N ILE A 190 -15.11 -5.36 12.41
CA ILE A 190 -13.93 -5.49 11.55
C ILE A 190 -13.87 -4.37 10.50
N THR A 191 -12.65 -3.96 10.19
CA THR A 191 -12.35 -3.05 9.07
C THR A 191 -11.59 -3.84 8.01
N LEU A 192 -12.00 -3.72 6.75
CA LEU A 192 -11.37 -4.43 5.63
C LEU A 192 -10.56 -3.46 4.78
N GLY A 193 -9.62 -4.00 4.00
CA GLY A 193 -8.93 -3.25 2.97
C GLY A 193 -9.85 -2.94 1.79
N GLY A 194 -9.83 -1.70 1.31
CA GLY A 194 -10.70 -1.26 0.22
C GLY A 194 -10.61 0.24 -0.07
N LEU A 195 -11.51 0.74 -0.92
CA LEU A 195 -11.44 2.10 -1.47
C LEU A 195 -12.28 3.12 -0.68
N THR A 196 -13.23 2.66 0.13
CA THR A 196 -14.17 3.54 0.82
C THR A 196 -13.60 4.06 2.14
N THR A 197 -14.14 5.17 2.65
CA THR A 197 -13.74 5.76 3.95
C THR A 197 -14.02 4.86 5.17
N ARG A 198 -14.85 3.83 5.01
CA ARG A 198 -15.14 2.83 6.07
C ARG A 198 -14.13 1.69 6.07
N GLU A 199 -13.48 1.46 4.94
CA GLU A 199 -12.39 0.52 4.73
C GLU A 199 -11.05 1.19 5.01
N GLU A 200 -9.95 0.45 4.85
CA GLU A 200 -8.59 0.95 5.05
C GLU A 200 -7.67 0.67 3.86
N MET A 201 -6.54 1.39 3.85
CA MET A 201 -5.44 1.15 2.91
C MET A 201 -4.10 1.14 3.64
N CYS A 202 -3.11 0.47 3.05
CA CYS A 202 -1.71 0.57 3.44
C CYS A 202 -0.83 0.79 2.21
N LEU A 203 -0.66 2.04 1.80
CA LEU A 203 0.09 2.37 0.58
C LEU A 203 1.18 3.41 0.85
N VAL A 204 2.32 3.22 0.19
CA VAL A 204 3.38 4.21 0.07
C VAL A 204 3.65 4.46 -1.41
N PHE A 205 3.55 5.72 -1.83
CA PHE A 205 3.84 6.13 -3.19
C PHE A 205 5.22 6.77 -3.24
N ALA A 206 6.20 6.02 -3.73
CA ALA A 206 7.58 6.46 -3.85
C ALA A 206 7.82 7.12 -5.21
N MET A 207 8.23 8.39 -5.21
CA MET A 207 8.73 9.06 -6.41
C MET A 207 10.21 8.76 -6.60
N TYR A 208 10.59 8.34 -7.80
CA TYR A 208 11.95 7.88 -8.09
C TYR A 208 12.41 8.23 -9.50
N TYR A 209 13.72 8.08 -9.74
CA TYR A 209 14.32 8.12 -11.08
C TYR A 209 15.53 7.17 -11.17
N PRO A 210 15.93 6.67 -12.36
CA PRO A 210 15.20 6.77 -13.62
C PRO A 210 13.92 5.92 -13.61
N ARG A 211 12.92 6.31 -14.40
CA ARG A 211 11.65 5.60 -14.56
C ARG A 211 11.88 4.15 -15.02
N ILE A 212 11.15 3.20 -14.41
CA ILE A 212 11.15 1.78 -14.76
C ILE A 212 9.74 1.32 -15.14
N ASP A 213 9.63 0.11 -15.67
CA ASP A 213 8.34 -0.47 -16.10
C ASP A 213 7.52 -1.06 -14.94
N LEU A 214 7.84 -0.75 -13.68
CA LEU A 214 7.10 -1.20 -12.49
C LEU A 214 6.34 -0.01 -11.88
N SER A 215 5.02 -0.10 -11.83
CA SER A 215 4.14 0.95 -11.29
C SER A 215 3.49 0.58 -9.97
N LEU A 216 3.06 -0.67 -9.83
CA LEU A 216 2.45 -1.20 -8.61
C LEU A 216 3.23 -2.44 -8.17
N CYS A 217 3.69 -2.43 -6.93
CA CYS A 217 4.40 -3.52 -6.30
C CYS A 217 3.78 -3.79 -4.93
N HIS A 218 2.67 -4.52 -4.95
CA HIS A 218 1.83 -4.79 -3.80
C HIS A 218 1.95 -6.25 -3.37
N SER A 219 1.34 -6.56 -2.23
CA SER A 219 1.02 -7.93 -1.86
C SER A 219 -0.35 -8.01 -1.19
N LEU A 220 -0.91 -9.20 -1.14
CA LEU A 220 -2.07 -9.51 -0.29
C LEU A 220 -1.85 -10.83 0.45
N PRO A 221 -2.34 -10.98 1.69
CA PRO A 221 -2.32 -12.28 2.37
C PRO A 221 -2.89 -13.40 1.48
N SER A 222 -2.25 -14.56 1.51
CA SER A 222 -2.76 -15.72 0.77
C SER A 222 -4.08 -16.16 1.39
N LEU A 223 -4.98 -16.70 0.57
CA LEU A 223 -6.25 -17.18 1.08
C LEU A 223 -6.06 -18.25 2.16
N PRO A 224 -5.16 -19.25 2.01
CA PRO A 224 -4.90 -20.23 3.07
C PRO A 224 -4.44 -19.59 4.39
N SER A 225 -3.55 -18.58 4.34
CA SER A 225 -3.08 -17.92 5.56
C SER A 225 -4.20 -17.20 6.30
N VAL A 226 -5.07 -16.50 5.56
CA VAL A 226 -6.24 -15.82 6.15
C VAL A 226 -7.20 -16.84 6.77
N LEU A 227 -7.56 -17.89 6.03
CA LEU A 227 -8.49 -18.91 6.53
C LEU A 227 -7.93 -19.60 7.79
N HIS A 228 -6.68 -20.03 7.74
CA HIS A 228 -6.02 -20.66 8.89
C HIS A 228 -5.97 -19.73 10.11
N SER A 229 -5.71 -18.43 9.92
CA SER A 229 -5.73 -17.45 11.02
C SER A 229 -7.10 -17.32 11.70
N LEU A 230 -8.18 -17.64 10.97
CA LEU A 230 -9.57 -17.62 11.46
C LEU A 230 -10.05 -18.99 11.95
N GLY A 231 -9.19 -20.01 11.95
CA GLY A 231 -9.54 -21.40 12.29
C GLY A 231 -10.37 -22.10 11.21
N ILE A 232 -10.39 -21.59 9.98
CA ILE A 232 -11.11 -22.17 8.85
C ILE A 232 -10.16 -23.09 8.07
N GLN A 233 -10.61 -24.30 7.76
CA GLN A 233 -9.83 -25.28 7.01
C GLN A 233 -10.22 -25.25 5.52
N GLU A 234 -11.52 -25.29 5.21
CA GLU A 234 -12.01 -25.26 3.84
C GLU A 234 -13.28 -24.41 3.69
N LEU A 235 -13.45 -23.85 2.50
CA LEU A 235 -14.67 -23.16 2.07
C LEU A 235 -15.41 -24.00 1.02
N TRP A 236 -16.73 -23.82 0.92
CA TRP A 236 -17.51 -24.39 -0.17
C TRP A 236 -17.19 -23.70 -1.51
N PRO A 237 -16.77 -24.45 -2.55
CA PRO A 237 -16.49 -23.85 -3.86
C PRO A 237 -17.74 -23.22 -4.47
N GLY A 238 -17.64 -21.97 -4.92
CA GLY A 238 -18.73 -21.29 -5.63
C GLY A 238 -19.96 -20.93 -4.80
N SER A 239 -19.90 -21.08 -3.46
CA SER A 239 -20.99 -20.65 -2.59
C SER A 239 -21.14 -19.12 -2.58
N ASN A 240 -22.37 -18.62 -2.67
CA ASN A 240 -22.70 -17.21 -2.48
C ASN A 240 -23.92 -17.08 -1.54
N PRO A 241 -23.78 -16.55 -0.31
CA PRO A 241 -22.55 -16.02 0.30
C PRO A 241 -21.48 -17.09 0.52
N VAL A 242 -20.24 -16.68 0.77
CA VAL A 242 -19.10 -17.59 0.97
C VAL A 242 -19.31 -18.38 2.27
N ARG A 243 -19.39 -19.72 2.18
CA ARG A 243 -19.67 -20.60 3.33
C ARG A 243 -18.46 -21.46 3.72
N ILE A 244 -18.33 -21.70 5.02
CA ILE A 244 -17.32 -22.56 5.61
C ILE A 244 -17.77 -24.02 5.50
N LYS A 245 -16.87 -24.87 4.98
CA LYS A 245 -17.06 -26.31 4.86
C LYS A 245 -16.48 -27.05 6.06
N SER A 246 -15.33 -26.63 6.56
CA SER A 246 -14.67 -27.22 7.73
C SER A 246 -13.89 -26.17 8.52
N PRO A 247 -13.76 -26.33 9.85
CA PRO A 247 -14.08 -27.52 10.66
C PRO A 247 -15.57 -27.62 11.05
N PRO A 248 -16.05 -28.77 11.60
CA PRO A 248 -17.48 -29.01 11.89
C PRO A 248 -18.13 -27.96 12.79
N GLU A 249 -17.36 -27.36 13.71
CA GLU A 249 -17.84 -26.33 14.64
C GLU A 249 -18.19 -25.02 13.92
N LEU A 250 -17.63 -24.80 12.72
CA LEU A 250 -17.87 -23.64 11.87
C LEU A 250 -18.67 -23.98 10.61
N ALA A 251 -19.08 -25.24 10.43
CA ALA A 251 -19.75 -25.69 9.23
C ALA A 251 -21.01 -24.86 8.92
N ASP A 252 -21.20 -24.54 7.65
CA ASP A 252 -22.30 -23.74 7.08
C ASP A 252 -22.41 -22.28 7.54
N MET A 253 -21.56 -21.84 8.47
CA MET A 253 -21.38 -20.42 8.80
C MET A 253 -20.82 -19.67 7.58
N THR A 254 -21.27 -18.43 7.36
CA THR A 254 -20.67 -17.59 6.32
C THR A 254 -19.35 -16.97 6.79
N LEU A 255 -18.46 -16.65 5.85
CA LEU A 255 -17.19 -16.01 6.16
C LEU A 255 -17.41 -14.66 6.86
N GLU A 256 -18.40 -13.89 6.43
CA GLU A 256 -18.76 -12.61 7.04
C GLU A 256 -19.21 -12.80 8.49
N SER A 257 -20.07 -13.79 8.74
CA SER A 257 -20.52 -14.14 10.09
C SER A 257 -19.34 -14.54 10.98
N ARG A 258 -18.42 -15.36 10.45
CA ARG A 258 -17.21 -15.75 11.16
C ARG A 258 -16.35 -14.55 11.52
N LEU A 259 -16.14 -13.60 10.61
CA LEU A 259 -15.33 -12.41 10.88
C LEU A 259 -15.94 -11.49 11.94
N VAL A 260 -17.28 -11.37 11.98
CA VAL A 260 -17.99 -10.55 12.95
C VAL A 260 -18.06 -11.22 14.33
N THR A 261 -18.17 -12.55 14.38
CA THR A 261 -18.30 -13.32 15.63
C THR A 261 -16.98 -13.87 16.16
N TYR A 262 -15.87 -13.68 15.43
CA TYR A 262 -14.55 -14.11 15.87
C TYR A 262 -14.17 -13.39 17.17
N ASP A 263 -13.67 -14.16 18.14
CA ASP A 263 -13.20 -13.62 19.41
C ASP A 263 -11.83 -12.94 19.22
N TRP A 264 -11.89 -11.70 18.75
CA TRP A 264 -10.71 -10.88 18.50
C TRP A 264 -9.95 -10.56 19.79
N GLU A 265 -10.61 -10.44 20.93
CA GLU A 265 -9.96 -10.13 22.21
C GLU A 265 -8.95 -11.23 22.59
N ASN A 266 -9.36 -12.50 22.49
CA ASN A 266 -8.51 -13.62 22.90
C ASN A 266 -7.60 -14.15 21.77
N HIS A 267 -7.98 -13.95 20.50
CA HIS A 267 -7.24 -14.51 19.36
C HIS A 267 -6.48 -13.49 18.50
N PHE A 268 -6.56 -12.18 18.80
CA PHE A 268 -5.88 -11.14 18.03
C PHE A 268 -4.37 -11.42 17.84
N ARG A 269 -3.65 -11.81 18.90
CA ARG A 269 -2.20 -12.07 18.79
C ARG A 269 -1.87 -13.19 17.82
N SER A 270 -2.64 -14.29 17.86
CA SER A 270 -2.48 -15.42 16.94
C SER A 270 -2.76 -14.99 15.50
N PHE A 271 -3.84 -14.23 15.29
CA PHE A 271 -4.18 -13.66 13.99
C PHE A 271 -3.07 -12.72 13.46
N GLN A 272 -2.57 -11.81 14.30
CA GLN A 272 -1.53 -10.86 13.96
C GLN A 272 -0.20 -11.55 13.60
N GLU A 273 0.14 -12.63 14.31
CA GLU A 273 1.32 -13.43 14.00
C GLU A 273 1.14 -14.21 12.68
N ALA A 274 -0.01 -14.86 12.51
CA ALA A 274 -0.33 -15.63 11.30
C ALA A 274 -0.36 -14.75 10.05
N THR A 275 -0.90 -13.53 10.13
CA THR A 275 -0.95 -12.61 8.98
C THR A 275 0.42 -12.01 8.64
N ARG A 276 1.29 -11.80 9.63
CA ARG A 276 2.65 -11.25 9.40
C ARG A 276 3.67 -12.29 8.97
N LYS A 277 3.57 -13.52 9.48
CA LYS A 277 4.50 -14.62 9.16
C LYS A 277 3.96 -15.56 8.09
N GLY A 278 2.66 -15.46 7.77
CA GLY A 278 1.99 -16.28 6.79
C GLY A 278 2.46 -16.01 5.37
N SER A 279 1.96 -16.83 4.45
CA SER A 279 2.23 -16.62 3.05
C SER A 279 1.34 -15.51 2.47
N PHE A 280 1.85 -14.80 1.47
CA PHE A 280 1.16 -13.76 0.72
C PHE A 280 1.36 -13.95 -0.77
N LYS A 281 0.45 -13.39 -1.56
CA LYS A 281 0.58 -13.33 -3.02
C LYS A 281 1.16 -11.96 -3.40
N PRO A 282 2.33 -11.90 -4.05
CA PRO A 282 2.88 -10.67 -4.60
C PRO A 282 2.11 -10.27 -5.87
N LEU A 283 1.97 -8.96 -6.07
CA LEU A 283 1.31 -8.35 -7.22
C LEU A 283 2.24 -7.30 -7.80
N CYS A 284 2.89 -7.65 -8.90
CA CYS A 284 3.88 -6.79 -9.54
C CYS A 284 3.38 -6.43 -10.93
N TRP A 285 2.74 -5.28 -11.03
CA TRP A 285 2.15 -4.82 -12.28
C TRP A 285 3.11 -3.91 -13.01
N MET A 286 3.35 -4.28 -14.27
CA MET A 286 4.18 -3.52 -15.18
C MET A 286 3.32 -2.60 -16.05
N THR A 287 3.88 -1.47 -16.48
CA THR A 287 3.17 -0.54 -17.37
C THR A 287 2.97 -1.11 -18.78
N LYS A 288 3.80 -2.08 -19.18
CA LYS A 288 3.57 -2.91 -20.36
C LYS A 288 3.02 -4.29 -19.94
N PRO A 289 2.08 -4.89 -20.70
CA PRO A 289 1.52 -6.21 -20.40
C PRO A 289 2.57 -7.30 -20.69
N THR A 290 3.57 -7.41 -19.83
CA THR A 290 4.47 -8.55 -19.78
C THR A 290 4.12 -9.35 -18.54
N ILE A 291 3.47 -10.49 -18.73
CA ILE A 291 3.15 -11.43 -17.65
C ILE A 291 4.48 -12.02 -17.18
N VAL A 292 4.96 -11.60 -16.01
CA VAL A 292 5.93 -12.40 -15.28
C VAL A 292 5.16 -13.46 -14.50
N PRO A 293 5.52 -14.75 -14.65
CA PRO A 293 5.00 -15.79 -13.79
C PRO A 293 5.67 -15.67 -12.41
N VAL A 294 5.23 -14.70 -11.61
CA VAL A 294 5.40 -14.77 -10.15
C VAL A 294 4.22 -15.61 -9.64
N SER A 295 4.21 -16.89 -10.01
CA SER A 295 3.11 -17.82 -9.69
C SER A 295 3.41 -18.52 -8.38
N GLY A 296 2.69 -18.16 -7.31
CA GLY A 296 2.73 -18.89 -6.05
C GLY A 296 2.51 -18.00 -4.84
N ASP A 297 2.24 -18.64 -3.71
CA ASP A 297 2.23 -18.00 -2.39
C ASP A 297 3.68 -17.87 -1.90
N TYR A 298 4.03 -16.73 -1.30
CA TYR A 298 5.36 -16.38 -0.82
C TYR A 298 5.34 -16.28 0.70
N VAL A 299 6.24 -17.00 1.37
CA VAL A 299 6.48 -16.82 2.82
C VAL A 299 7.71 -15.95 2.98
N PHE A 300 7.56 -14.78 3.62
CA PHE A 300 8.72 -13.96 3.95
C PHE A 300 9.38 -14.50 5.24
N PRO A 301 10.66 -14.88 5.21
CA PRO A 301 11.31 -15.48 6.37
C PRO A 301 11.53 -14.44 7.47
N ALA A 302 10.72 -14.51 8.54
CA ALA A 302 10.86 -13.66 9.72
C ALA A 302 12.26 -13.77 10.39
N ASN A 303 12.98 -14.87 10.16
CA ASN A 303 14.30 -15.16 10.74
C ASN A 303 15.49 -14.53 10.00
N GLN A 304 15.28 -13.80 8.90
CA GLN A 304 16.40 -13.12 8.21
C GLN A 304 16.66 -11.68 8.68
N ILE A 305 15.78 -11.10 9.50
CA ILE A 305 16.09 -9.87 10.22
C ILE A 305 17.03 -10.26 11.36
N PHE A 306 18.31 -10.42 11.06
CA PHE A 306 19.34 -10.51 12.08
C PHE A 306 19.18 -9.27 12.96
N PHE A 307 18.77 -9.47 14.22
CA PHE A 307 18.88 -8.46 15.25
C PHE A 307 20.35 -8.04 15.30
N GLY A 308 20.66 -6.94 14.64
CA GLY A 308 21.94 -6.28 14.75
C GLY A 308 22.16 -6.00 16.22
N LYS A 309 23.14 -6.69 16.81
CA LYS A 309 23.61 -6.43 18.17
C LYS A 309 23.84 -4.94 18.33
N LEU A 310 23.06 -4.32 19.21
CA LEU A 310 23.43 -3.06 19.86
C LEU A 310 24.85 -3.25 20.43
N ARG A 311 25.79 -2.42 19.97
CA ARG A 311 27.01 -2.05 20.69
C ARG A 311 26.92 -0.57 20.97
#